data_AF-A0A537BBF2-F1
#
_entry.id   AF-A0A537BBF2-F1
#
_cell.length_a   1.000
_cell.length_b   1.000
_cell.length_c   1.000
_cell.angle_alpha   90.00
_cell.angle_beta   90.00
_cell.angle_gamma   90.00
#
_symmetry.space_group_name_H-M   'P 1'
#
loop_
_entity.id
_entity.type
_entity.pdbx_description
1 polymer ?
#
loop_
_entity_poly.entity_id
_entity_poly.type
_entity_poly.pdbx_seq_one_letter_code
_entity_poly.pdbx_strand_id
1 'polypeptide(L)' 'GSVEQAGFAVLKSPIPSILVETAFISNPDEETRLNDAAYQEKIAIAILRGIKGYIAKNPPLSRSTLASIR' A
#
# COMPACT_ATOMS: atom_id res chain seq x y z
N GLY A 1 10.37 -3.65 12.00
CA GLY A 1 10.30 -4.74 11.02
C GLY A 1 10.94 -4.27 9.73
N SER A 2 11.72 -5.12 9.09
CA SER A 2 12.18 -4.93 7.70
C SER A 2 11.02 -5.15 6.73
N VAL A 3 11.10 -4.54 5.55
CA VAL A 3 10.20 -4.86 4.42
C VAL A 3 10.91 -5.88 3.54
N GLU A 4 10.22 -6.97 3.22
CA GLU A 4 10.77 -8.01 2.36
C GLU A 4 10.89 -7.56 0.91
N GLN A 5 11.91 -8.04 0.20
CA GLN A 5 12.18 -7.72 -1.19
C GLN A 5 12.18 -8.98 -2.05
N ALA A 6 11.44 -8.94 -3.16
CA ALA A 6 11.37 -10.04 -4.11
C ALA A 6 11.10 -9.51 -5.53
N GLY A 7 11.50 -10.30 -6.53
CA GLY A 7 11.44 -9.94 -7.96
C GLY A 7 10.05 -10.04 -8.59
N PHE A 8 8.98 -9.70 -7.88
CA PHE A 8 7.61 -9.81 -8.37
C PHE A 8 7.38 -8.90 -9.59
N ALA A 9 6.90 -9.47 -10.69
CA ALA A 9 6.67 -8.72 -11.93
C ALA A 9 5.68 -7.56 -11.75
N VAL A 10 4.65 -7.75 -10.92
CA VAL A 10 3.63 -6.73 -10.61
C VAL A 10 4.22 -5.49 -9.92
N LEU A 11 5.40 -5.59 -9.32
CA LEU A 11 6.06 -4.47 -8.65
C LEU A 11 7.02 -3.69 -9.58
N LYS A 12 7.23 -4.14 -10.81
CA LYS A 12 8.09 -3.46 -11.80
C LYS A 12 7.33 -2.27 -12.41
N SER A 13 7.45 -1.11 -11.79
CA SER A 13 6.70 0.09 -12.16
C SER A 13 7.51 1.36 -11.97
N PRO A 14 7.31 2.42 -12.79
CA PRO A 14 7.93 3.73 -12.59
C PRO A 14 7.37 4.49 -11.38
N ILE A 15 6.32 3.96 -10.73
CA ILE A 15 5.73 4.51 -9.51
C ILE A 15 6.03 3.61 -8.30
N PRO A 16 6.08 4.17 -7.07
CA PRO A 16 6.22 3.38 -5.85
C PRO A 16 5.16 2.27 -5.78
N SER A 17 5.60 1.02 -5.72
CA SER A 17 4.74 -0.16 -5.76
C SER A 17 5.09 -1.11 -4.63
N ILE A 18 4.08 -1.66 -3.96
CA ILE A 18 4.24 -2.65 -2.88
C ILE A 18 3.23 -3.78 -3.06
N LEU A 19 3.56 -4.96 -2.55
CA LEU A 19 2.64 -6.08 -2.40
C LEU A 19 2.30 -6.20 -0.91
N VAL A 20 1.01 -6.35 -0.60
CA VAL A 20 0.54 -6.54 0.79
C VAL A 20 -0.08 -7.91 0.90
N GLU A 21 0.54 -8.79 1.70
CA GLU A 21 -0.04 -10.06 2.10
C GLU A 21 -0.95 -9.82 3.31
N THR A 22 -2.26 -10.00 3.14
CA THR A 22 -3.26 -9.66 4.16
C THR A 22 -3.54 -10.81 5.15
N ALA A 23 -3.40 -12.05 4.67
CA ALA A 23 -3.38 -13.30 5.42
C ALA A 23 -2.99 -14.45 4.47
N PHE A 24 -2.74 -15.64 5.01
CA PHE A 24 -2.48 -16.87 4.27
C PHE A 24 -3.75 -17.73 4.18
N ILE A 25 -4.32 -17.87 2.97
CA ILE A 25 -5.49 -18.75 2.72
C ILE A 25 -5.18 -20.22 3.07
N SER A 26 -3.93 -20.64 2.99
CA SER A 26 -3.50 -22.00 3.38
C SER A 26 -3.62 -22.28 4.88
N ASN A 27 -3.80 -21.24 5.71
CA ASN A 27 -4.08 -21.38 7.13
C ASN A 27 -5.60 -21.23 7.36
N PRO A 28 -6.31 -22.29 7.81
CA PRO A 28 -7.78 -22.27 7.98
C PRO A 28 -8.29 -21.15 8.90
N ASP A 29 -7.53 -20.80 9.94
CA ASP A 29 -7.92 -19.72 10.86
C ASP A 29 -7.83 -18.35 10.18
N GLU A 30 -6.83 -18.16 9.32
CA GLU A 30 -6.65 -16.93 8.55
C GLU A 30 -7.62 -16.84 7.38
N GLU A 31 -7.92 -17.94 6.71
CA GLU A 31 -8.97 -18.03 5.69
C GLU A 31 -10.34 -17.64 6.27
N THR A 32 -10.66 -18.13 7.47
CA THR A 32 -11.90 -17.76 8.17
C THR A 32 -11.96 -16.26 8.41
N ARG A 33 -10.84 -15.65 8.82
CA ARG A 33 -10.74 -14.19 9.02
C ARG A 33 -10.83 -13.42 7.71
N LEU A 34 -10.26 -13.94 6.62
CA LEU A 34 -10.39 -13.31 5.30
C LEU A 34 -11.83 -13.23 4.82
N ASN A 35 -12.73 -14.09 5.31
CA ASN A 35 -14.18 -14.03 5.03
C ASN A 35 -14.97 -13.14 6.02
N ASP A 36 -14.33 -12.59 7.05
CA ASP A 36 -14.97 -11.69 8.03
C ASP A 36 -14.92 -10.23 7.56
N ALA A 37 -16.09 -9.62 7.33
CA ALA A 37 -16.21 -8.23 6.89
C ALA A 37 -15.57 -7.23 7.86
N ALA A 38 -15.63 -7.45 9.17
CA ALA A 38 -15.01 -6.58 10.16
C ALA A 38 -13.47 -6.71 10.13
N TYR A 39 -12.93 -7.88 9.80
CA TYR A 39 -11.50 -8.07 9.60
C TYR A 39 -11.02 -7.38 8.32
N GLN A 40 -11.76 -7.53 7.22
CA GLN A 40 -11.47 -6.84 5.96
C GLN A 40 -11.47 -5.31 6.13
N GLU A 41 -12.44 -4.76 6.85
CA GLU A 41 -12.51 -3.32 7.13
C GLU A 41 -11.28 -2.84 7.94
N LYS A 42 -10.83 -3.63 8.92
CA LYS A 42 -9.61 -3.32 9.68
C LYS A 42 -8.37 -3.25 8.77
N ILE A 43 -8.23 -4.18 7.83
CA ILE A 43 -7.13 -4.17 6.84
C ILE A 43 -7.24 -2.94 5.93
N ALA A 44 -8.43 -2.67 5.39
CA ALA A 44 -8.65 -1.53 4.51
C ALA A 44 -8.29 -0.19 5.18
N ILE A 45 -8.74 0.00 6.43
CA ILE A 45 -8.40 1.17 7.25
C ILE A 45 -6.88 1.26 7.47
N ALA A 46 -6.21 0.16 7.77
CA ALA A 46 -4.76 0.14 7.98
C ALA A 46 -4.00 0.55 6.70
N ILE A 47 -4.38 0.00 5.54
CA ILE A 47 -3.80 0.36 4.23
C ILE A 47 -4.04 1.85 3.94
N LEU A 48 -5.26 2.35 4.12
CA LEU A 48 -5.60 3.76 3.90
C LEU A 48 -4.76 4.69 4.78
N ARG A 49 -4.61 4.36 6.06
CA ARG A 49 -3.75 5.13 6.99
C ARG A 49 -2.29 5.13 6.53
N GLY A 50 -1.79 3.98 6.09
CA GLY A 50 -0.44 3.85 5.54
C GLY A 50 -0.22 4.75 4.31
N ILE A 51 -1.13 4.71 3.35
CA ILE A 51 -1.08 5.54 2.14
C ILE A 51 -1.11 7.03 2.50
N LYS A 52 -2.04 7.46 3.38
CA LYS A 52 -2.10 8.85 3.85
C LYS A 52 -0.78 9.28 4.51
N GLY A 53 -0.20 8.42 5.35
CA GLY A 53 1.08 8.66 5.99
C GLY A 53 2.25 8.77 4.99
N TYR A 54 2.27 7.91 3.97
CA TYR A 54 3.28 7.96 2.91
C TYR A 54 3.21 9.28 2.12
N ILE A 55 2.01 9.68 1.69
CA ILE A 55 1.81 10.93 0.93
C ILE A 55 2.15 12.16 1.77
N ALA A 56 1.80 12.17 3.05
CA ALA A 56 2.15 13.30 3.94
C ALA A 56 3.67 13.47 4.10
N LYS A 57 4.43 12.36 4.12
CA LYS A 57 5.89 12.36 4.21
C LYS A 57 6.57 12.61 2.85
N ASN A 58 5.91 12.25 1.76
CA ASN A 58 6.37 12.39 0.39
C ASN A 58 5.33 13.19 -0.40
N PRO A 59 5.13 14.48 -0.07
CA PRO A 59 4.14 15.29 -0.75
C PRO A 59 4.47 15.26 -2.26
N PRO A 60 3.47 15.08 -3.14
CA PRO A 60 3.72 15.14 -4.57
C PRO A 60 4.39 16.48 -4.85
N LEU A 61 5.53 16.45 -5.55
CA LEU A 61 6.20 17.65 -6.01
C LEU A 61 5.13 18.51 -6.67
N SER A 62 4.83 19.67 -6.09
CA SER A 62 3.88 20.60 -6.70
C SER A 62 4.37 20.80 -8.11
N ARG A 63 3.55 20.44 -9.10
CA ARG A 63 3.79 20.83 -10.48
C ARG A 63 3.83 22.35 -10.48
N SER A 64 5.01 22.94 -10.38
CA SER A 64 5.27 24.35 -10.67
C SER A 64 5.15 24.50 -12.18
N THR A 65 3.95 24.40 -12.72
CA THR A 65 3.73 24.46 -14.17
C THR A 65 3.73 25.91 -14.69
N LEU A 66 3.87 26.95 -13.86
CA LEU A 66 3.71 28.35 -14.33
C LEU A 66 4.63 29.40 -13.69
N ALA A 67 5.79 29.04 -13.14
CA ALA A 67 6.70 30.01 -12.49
C ALA A 67 8.12 30.07 -13.08
N SER A 68 8.30 29.77 -14.38
CA SER A 68 9.58 29.97 -15.08
C SER A 68 9.43 30.73 -16.41
N ILE A 69 8.28 31.37 -16.64
CA ILE A 69 8.15 32.36 -17.72
C ILE A 69 7.86 33.71 -17.04
N ARG A 70 8.92 34.30 -16.51
CA ARG A 70 9.08 35.75 -16.38
C ARG A 70 10.49 36.08 -16.82
#